data_AF-A0A226D222-F1
#
_entry.id   AF-A0A226D222-F1
#
_cell.length_a   1.000
_cell.length_b   1.000
_cell.length_c   1.000
_cell.angle_alpha   90.00
_cell.angle_beta   90.00
_cell.angle_gamma   90.00
#
_symmetry.space_group_name_H-M   'P 1'
#
loop_
_entity.id
_entity.type
_entity.pdbx_description
1 polymer ?
#
loop_
_entity_poly.entity_id
_entity_poly.type
_entity_poly.pdbx_seq_one_letter_code
_entity_poly.pdbx_strand_id
1 'polypeptide(L)'
;MAHNRRYGQVEVVEAFKKMPSFRDDHIDVDDLNALFATMKYTCTEEQRAIYRAYLRDFHNKKLSLDLAVACFAVIDDPKEMMRHNVTAMDKDKNGFIDESEFKCIVQLLLIHDPNFPRVDYNKFFEEADVNKDGKVSIDEAVEWIGQNVPK
;
A
#
# COMPACT_ATOMS: atom_id res chain seq x y z
N MET A 1 -13.45 12.74 1.50
CA MET A 1 -12.71 11.55 1.06
C MET A 1 -12.45 11.70 -0.42
N ALA A 2 -11.22 11.52 -0.87
CA ALA A 2 -10.90 11.50 -2.29
C ALA A 2 -11.40 10.19 -2.89
N HIS A 3 -12.44 10.23 -3.72
CA HIS A 3 -12.92 9.06 -4.44
C HIS A 3 -12.21 8.97 -5.78
N ASN A 4 -11.05 8.31 -5.78
CA ASN A 4 -10.33 7.97 -7.00
C ASN A 4 -10.93 6.71 -7.61
N ARG A 5 -10.99 6.63 -8.94
CA ARG A 5 -11.37 5.39 -9.66
C ARG A 5 -10.21 4.42 -9.69
N ARG A 6 -10.47 3.15 -9.98
CA ARG A 6 -9.43 2.21 -10.41
C ARG A 6 -8.73 2.71 -11.69
N TYR A 7 -7.43 2.50 -11.78
CA TYR A 7 -6.63 2.86 -12.96
C TYR A 7 -6.17 1.59 -13.68
N GLY A 8 -6.18 1.64 -15.01
CA GLY A 8 -5.70 0.53 -15.83
C GLY A 8 -4.18 0.52 -15.91
N GLN A 9 -3.59 -0.66 -16.09
CA GLN A 9 -2.13 -0.82 -16.23
C GLN A 9 -1.54 0.11 -17.30
N VAL A 10 -2.14 0.17 -18.49
CA VAL A 10 -1.65 1.01 -19.60
C VAL A 10 -1.59 2.48 -19.19
N GLU A 11 -2.63 2.97 -18.50
CA GLU A 11 -2.70 4.36 -18.03
C GLU A 11 -1.60 4.68 -17.01
N VAL A 12 -1.37 3.79 -16.04
CA VAL A 12 -0.31 3.97 -15.03
C VAL A 12 1.06 3.95 -15.68
N VAL A 13 1.31 3.01 -16.59
CA VAL A 13 2.58 2.90 -17.34
C VAL A 13 2.85 4.17 -18.15
N GLU A 14 1.85 4.68 -18.85
CA GLU A 14 1.99 5.93 -19.62
C GLU A 14 2.23 7.15 -18.73
N ALA A 15 1.64 7.19 -17.53
CA ALA A 15 1.90 8.25 -16.56
C ALA A 15 3.34 8.16 -16.02
N PHE A 16 3.81 6.96 -15.67
CA PHE A 16 5.18 6.72 -15.20
C PHE A 16 6.22 7.18 -16.22
N LYS A 17 6.05 6.83 -17.49
CA LYS A 17 6.99 7.22 -18.56
C LYS A 17 7.12 8.73 -18.77
N LYS A 18 6.17 9.53 -18.26
CA LYS A 18 6.22 11.00 -18.31
C LYS A 18 6.97 11.60 -17.12
N MET A 19 7.31 10.81 -16.11
CA MET A 19 7.95 11.29 -14.89
C MET A 19 9.44 11.58 -15.14
N PRO A 20 9.96 12.73 -14.70
CA PRO A 20 11.35 13.13 -14.93
C PRO A 20 12.41 12.11 -14.46
N SER A 21 12.14 11.42 -13.35
CA SER A 21 13.06 10.43 -12.76
C SER A 21 12.83 9.00 -13.26
N PHE A 22 11.90 8.79 -14.19
CA PHE A 22 11.55 7.44 -14.66
C PHE A 22 12.77 6.72 -15.26
N ARG A 23 13.17 5.63 -14.60
CA ARG A 23 14.27 4.77 -15.04
C ARG A 23 14.13 3.37 -14.43
N ASP A 24 14.41 2.35 -15.24
CA ASP A 24 14.38 0.94 -14.85
C ASP A 24 13.06 0.54 -14.17
N ASP A 25 11.92 1.00 -14.69
CA ASP A 25 10.58 0.79 -14.11
C ASP A 25 10.39 1.34 -12.70
N HIS A 26 11.15 2.38 -12.34
CA HIS A 26 11.00 3.11 -11.08
C HIS A 26 10.89 4.62 -11.33
N ILE A 27 10.19 5.31 -10.43
CA ILE A 27 10.25 6.76 -10.26
C ILE A 27 10.70 7.08 -8.83
N ASP A 28 11.32 8.24 -8.64
CA ASP A 28 11.63 8.78 -7.32
C ASP A 28 10.35 9.32 -6.64
N VAL A 29 10.34 9.28 -5.31
CA VAL A 29 9.27 9.81 -4.46
C VAL A 29 8.97 11.29 -4.73
N ASP A 30 9.95 12.05 -5.22
CA ASP A 30 9.77 13.46 -5.59
C ASP A 30 8.81 13.65 -6.79
N ASP A 31 8.68 12.64 -7.66
CA ASP A 31 7.79 12.68 -8.82
C ASP A 31 6.32 12.37 -8.48
N LEU A 32 6.00 11.95 -7.25
CA LEU A 32 4.63 11.59 -6.85
C LEU A 32 3.61 12.70 -7.15
N ASN A 33 3.98 13.97 -6.93
CA ASN A 33 3.07 15.08 -7.19
C ASN A 33 2.76 15.22 -8.70
N ALA A 34 3.78 15.06 -9.54
CA ALA A 34 3.62 15.11 -11.00
C ALA A 34 2.82 13.90 -11.50
N LEU A 35 3.06 12.72 -10.91
CA LEU A 35 2.34 11.49 -11.22
C LEU A 35 0.85 11.65 -10.89
N PHE A 36 0.53 12.12 -9.69
CA PHE A 36 -0.86 12.33 -9.26
C PHE A 36 -1.58 13.36 -10.14
N ALA A 37 -0.91 14.47 -10.48
CA ALA A 37 -1.47 15.45 -11.41
C ALA A 37 -1.74 14.83 -12.80
N THR A 38 -0.83 14.01 -13.30
CA THR A 38 -0.94 13.36 -14.62
C THR A 38 -2.12 12.41 -14.67
N MET A 39 -2.33 11.61 -13.63
CA MET A 39 -3.44 10.65 -13.54
C MET A 39 -4.75 11.29 -13.03
N LYS A 40 -4.76 12.61 -12.77
CA LYS A 40 -5.87 13.31 -12.10
C LYS A 40 -6.26 12.65 -10.78
N TYR A 41 -5.26 12.09 -10.10
CA TYR A 41 -5.38 11.49 -8.79
C TYR A 41 -5.51 12.57 -7.73
N THR A 42 -6.45 12.40 -6.82
CA THR A 42 -6.70 13.33 -5.72
C THR A 42 -6.33 12.70 -4.39
N CYS A 43 -5.61 13.43 -3.55
CA CYS A 43 -5.27 13.00 -2.19
C CYS A 43 -5.02 14.21 -1.30
N THR A 44 -5.18 14.03 0.01
CA THR A 44 -4.92 15.07 1.00
C THR A 44 -3.41 15.27 1.20
N GLU A 45 -3.01 16.38 1.83
CA GLU A 45 -1.60 16.57 2.23
C GLU A 45 -1.10 15.47 3.17
N GLU A 46 -1.96 15.01 4.07
CA GLU A 46 -1.67 13.92 5.00
C GLU A 46 -1.45 12.59 4.28
N GLN A 47 -2.35 12.21 3.37
CA GLN A 47 -2.18 11.01 2.52
C GLN A 47 -0.86 11.07 1.74
N ARG A 48 -0.53 12.24 1.16
CA ARG A 48 0.74 12.43 0.45
C ARG A 48 1.95 12.28 1.36
N ALA A 49 1.89 12.78 2.60
CA ALA A 49 2.97 12.64 3.55
C ALA A 49 3.20 11.16 3.92
N ILE A 50 2.12 10.38 4.08
CA ILE A 50 2.20 8.94 4.34
C ILE A 50 2.83 8.19 3.16
N TYR A 51 2.39 8.42 1.92
CA TYR A 51 3.01 7.76 0.75
C TYR A 51 4.51 8.07 0.64
N ARG A 52 4.89 9.32 0.90
CA ARG A 52 6.30 9.73 0.89
C ARG A 52 7.11 9.02 1.97
N ALA A 53 6.59 8.93 3.19
CA ALA A 53 7.22 8.20 4.27
C ALA A 53 7.35 6.71 3.95
N TYR A 54 6.27 6.09 3.46
CA TYR A 54 6.24 4.70 3.03
C TYR A 54 7.33 4.36 2.01
N LEU A 55 7.40 5.12 0.90
CA LEU A 55 8.40 4.85 -0.14
C LEU A 55 9.81 5.13 0.35
N ARG A 56 10.01 6.15 1.20
CA ARG A 56 11.31 6.46 1.78
C ARG A 56 11.80 5.31 2.68
N ASP A 57 10.93 4.81 3.56
CA ASP A 57 11.31 3.89 4.63
C ASP A 57 11.38 2.44 4.13
N PHE A 58 10.49 2.05 3.20
CA PHE A 58 10.38 0.66 2.74
C PHE A 58 10.85 0.44 1.29
N HIS A 59 10.84 1.48 0.43
CA HIS A 59 11.16 1.34 -1.00
C HIS A 59 12.34 2.19 -1.48
N ASN A 60 13.28 2.53 -0.58
CA ASN A 60 14.48 3.30 -0.94
C ASN A 60 14.18 4.62 -1.67
N LYS A 61 13.10 5.31 -1.28
CA LYS A 61 12.59 6.55 -1.90
C LYS A 61 12.12 6.38 -3.35
N LYS A 62 11.85 5.16 -3.79
CA LYS A 62 11.39 4.89 -5.15
C LYS A 62 10.04 4.21 -5.12
N LEU A 63 9.22 4.50 -6.13
CA LEU A 63 8.01 3.73 -6.42
C LEU A 63 8.28 2.89 -7.66
N SER A 64 8.16 1.57 -7.53
CA SER A 64 8.23 0.67 -8.68
C SER A 64 6.92 0.72 -9.48
N LEU A 65 7.03 0.54 -10.79
CA LEU A 65 5.90 0.49 -11.70
C LEU A 65 4.94 -0.65 -11.34
N ASP A 66 5.47 -1.81 -10.98
CA ASP A 66 4.67 -2.97 -10.60
C ASP A 66 3.81 -2.69 -9.36
N LEU A 67 4.40 -2.09 -8.31
CA LEU A 67 3.66 -1.72 -7.10
C LEU A 67 2.60 -0.67 -7.41
N ALA A 68 2.93 0.33 -8.22
CA ALA A 68 1.97 1.37 -8.60
C ALA A 68 0.81 0.80 -9.38
N VAL A 69 1.07 -0.02 -10.41
CA VAL A 69 0.04 -0.68 -11.22
C VAL A 69 -0.88 -1.51 -10.33
N ALA A 70 -0.30 -2.30 -9.42
CA ALA A 70 -1.05 -3.14 -8.50
C ALA A 70 -1.94 -2.30 -7.58
N CYS A 71 -1.38 -1.32 -6.86
CA CYS A 71 -2.14 -0.49 -5.92
C CYS A 71 -3.22 0.36 -6.60
N PHE A 72 -2.94 0.95 -7.76
CA PHE A 72 -3.93 1.76 -8.47
C PHE A 72 -5.05 0.94 -9.10
N ALA A 73 -4.83 -0.35 -9.39
CA ALA A 73 -5.86 -1.25 -9.91
C ALA A 73 -6.91 -1.64 -8.86
N VAL A 74 -6.54 -1.61 -7.57
CA VAL A 74 -7.38 -2.07 -6.44
C VAL A 74 -7.62 -0.98 -5.40
N ILE A 75 -7.59 0.29 -5.83
CA ILE A 75 -7.62 1.44 -4.93
C ILE A 75 -8.82 1.51 -3.96
N ASP A 76 -9.93 0.90 -4.34
CA ASP A 76 -11.19 0.81 -3.60
C ASP A 76 -11.35 -0.54 -2.88
N ASP A 77 -10.33 -1.41 -2.90
CA ASP A 77 -10.34 -2.72 -2.28
C ASP A 77 -9.21 -2.80 -1.23
N PRO A 78 -9.52 -2.52 0.06
CA PRO A 78 -8.55 -2.58 1.15
C PRO A 78 -7.87 -3.95 1.30
N LYS A 79 -8.55 -5.04 0.93
CA LYS A 79 -8.04 -6.40 1.05
C LYS A 79 -6.93 -6.65 0.04
N GLU A 80 -7.18 -6.32 -1.22
CA GLU A 80 -6.15 -6.46 -2.27
C GLU A 80 -5.07 -5.38 -2.14
N MET A 81 -5.41 -4.18 -1.66
CA MET A 81 -4.44 -3.15 -1.30
C MET A 81 -3.45 -3.67 -0.25
N MET A 82 -3.94 -4.32 0.82
CA MET A 82 -3.08 -4.97 1.79
C MET A 82 -2.15 -5.95 1.08
N ARG A 83 -2.72 -6.92 0.35
CA ARG A 83 -1.97 -7.99 -0.33
C ARG A 83 -0.81 -7.44 -1.15
N HIS A 84 -1.05 -6.44 -1.99
CA HIS A 84 0.00 -5.86 -2.82
C HIS A 84 1.07 -5.11 -2.03
N ASN A 85 0.69 -4.36 -0.99
CA ASN A 85 1.66 -3.64 -0.17
C ASN A 85 2.53 -4.60 0.66
N VAL A 86 1.95 -5.60 1.35
CA VAL A 86 2.77 -6.57 2.10
C VAL A 86 3.65 -7.41 1.19
N THR A 87 3.14 -7.87 0.05
CA THR A 87 3.95 -8.63 -0.92
C THR A 87 5.13 -7.81 -1.45
N ALA A 88 4.97 -6.49 -1.61
CA ALA A 88 6.05 -5.62 -2.03
C ALA A 88 7.05 -5.28 -0.92
N MET A 89 6.67 -5.45 0.35
CA MET A 89 7.50 -5.20 1.52
C MET A 89 8.27 -6.44 1.96
N ASP A 90 7.72 -7.64 1.70
CA ASP A 90 8.33 -8.96 1.90
C ASP A 90 9.57 -9.19 1.01
N LYS A 91 10.65 -8.47 1.34
CA LYS A 91 11.91 -8.46 0.58
C LYS A 91 12.66 -9.77 0.68
N ASP A 92 12.56 -10.45 1.81
CA ASP A 92 13.18 -11.76 2.01
C ASP A 92 12.30 -12.90 1.47
N LYS A 93 11.09 -12.58 0.97
CA LYS A 93 10.14 -13.51 0.38
C LYS A 93 9.79 -14.64 1.33
N ASN A 94 9.77 -14.33 2.62
CA ASN A 94 9.46 -15.30 3.65
C ASN A 94 7.94 -15.51 3.78
N GLY A 95 7.13 -14.62 3.21
CA GLY A 95 5.67 -14.69 3.22
C GLY A 95 5.02 -14.25 4.53
N PHE A 96 5.77 -13.63 5.43
CA PHE A 96 5.35 -13.19 6.76
C PHE A 96 5.39 -11.68 6.90
N ILE A 97 4.64 -11.17 7.87
CA ILE A 97 4.51 -9.74 8.16
C ILE A 97 5.10 -9.46 9.54
N ASP A 98 5.94 -8.44 9.63
CA ASP A 98 6.45 -7.93 10.89
C ASP A 98 5.68 -6.71 11.42
N GLU A 99 5.99 -6.31 12.66
CA GLU A 99 5.34 -5.18 13.33
C GLU A 99 5.50 -3.85 12.59
N SER A 100 6.65 -3.62 11.98
CA SER A 100 6.94 -2.38 11.25
C SER A 100 6.13 -2.30 9.96
N GLU A 101 6.02 -3.43 9.26
CA GLU A 101 5.25 -3.56 8.03
C GLU A 101 3.74 -3.39 8.30
N PHE A 102 3.24 -4.05 9.34
CA PHE A 102 1.87 -3.91 9.80
C PHE A 102 1.52 -2.46 10.13
N LYS A 103 2.33 -1.79 10.97
CA LYS A 103 2.06 -0.40 11.38
C LYS A 103 1.99 0.54 10.18
N CYS A 104 2.86 0.34 9.20
CA CYS A 104 2.87 1.17 8.01
C CYS A 104 1.59 1.00 7.18
N ILE A 105 1.17 -0.24 6.93
CA ILE A 105 0.00 -0.50 6.09
C ILE A 105 -1.29 -0.13 6.80
N VAL A 106 -1.41 -0.36 8.10
CA VAL A 106 -2.58 0.10 8.87
C VAL A 106 -2.70 1.62 8.83
N GLN A 107 -1.58 2.37 8.89
CA GLN A 107 -1.63 3.82 8.70
C GLN A 107 -2.09 4.21 7.29
N LEU A 108 -1.64 3.48 6.25
CA LEU A 108 -2.10 3.66 4.88
C LEU A 108 -3.62 3.42 4.78
N LEU A 109 -4.13 2.33 5.34
CA LEU A 109 -5.56 2.01 5.29
C LEU A 109 -6.40 3.03 6.08
N LEU A 110 -5.97 3.41 7.29
CA LEU A 110 -6.66 4.39 8.14
C LEU A 110 -6.75 5.77 7.50
N ILE A 111 -5.73 6.20 6.74
CA ILE A 111 -5.76 7.51 6.07
C ILE A 111 -6.69 7.53 4.86
N HIS A 112 -7.02 6.35 4.32
CA HIS A 112 -8.00 6.20 3.26
C HIS A 112 -9.41 6.02 3.79
N ASP A 113 -9.56 5.23 4.86
CA ASP A 113 -10.83 5.00 5.55
C ASP A 113 -10.65 5.14 7.07
N PRO A 114 -11.12 6.26 7.66
CA PRO A 114 -11.08 6.47 9.10
C PRO A 114 -11.87 5.43 9.91
N ASN A 115 -12.79 4.71 9.28
CA ASN A 115 -13.57 3.65 9.91
C ASN A 115 -12.81 2.33 10.01
N PHE A 116 -11.65 2.22 9.35
CA PHE A 116 -10.78 1.06 9.50
C PHE A 116 -10.41 0.87 10.98
N PRO A 117 -10.42 -0.37 11.50
CA PRO A 117 -10.19 -0.60 12.91
C PRO A 117 -8.77 -0.21 13.32
N ARG A 118 -8.70 0.62 14.37
CA ARG A 118 -7.45 0.97 15.04
C ARG A 118 -7.08 -0.17 15.99
N VAL A 119 -6.35 -1.14 15.46
CA VAL A 119 -5.79 -2.25 16.24
C VAL A 119 -4.30 -2.03 16.45
N ASP A 120 -3.82 -2.41 17.63
CA ASP A 120 -2.39 -2.53 17.90
C ASP A 120 -1.85 -3.85 17.34
N TYR A 121 -0.53 -3.91 17.13
CA TYR A 121 0.10 -5.09 16.54
C TYR A 121 -0.12 -6.35 17.37
N ASN A 122 -0.11 -6.26 18.71
CA ASN A 122 -0.32 -7.43 19.57
C ASN A 122 -1.70 -8.05 19.36
N LYS A 123 -2.76 -7.22 19.34
CA LYS A 123 -4.11 -7.71 19.09
C LYS A 123 -4.27 -8.25 17.67
N PHE A 124 -3.71 -7.55 16.68
CA PHE A 124 -3.68 -8.06 15.31
C PHE A 124 -2.99 -9.42 15.22
N PHE A 125 -1.82 -9.56 15.84
CA PHE A 125 -1.06 -10.79 15.85
C PHE A 125 -1.83 -11.93 16.52
N GLU A 126 -2.43 -11.70 17.69
CA GLU A 126 -3.25 -12.69 18.40
C GLU A 126 -4.48 -13.14 17.59
N GLU A 127 -5.08 -12.26 16.80
CA GLU A 127 -6.27 -12.56 16.00
C GLU A 127 -5.95 -13.12 14.60
N ALA A 128 -4.82 -12.72 14.00
CA ALA A 128 -4.42 -13.10 12.66
C ALA A 128 -3.58 -14.39 12.61
N ASP A 129 -2.80 -14.71 13.65
CA ASP A 129 -2.03 -15.96 13.76
C ASP A 129 -2.98 -17.16 14.04
N VAL A 130 -3.70 -17.58 13.00
CA VAL A 130 -4.72 -18.64 13.07
C VAL A 130 -4.06 -20.00 13.22
N ASN A 131 -2.93 -20.21 12.54
CA ASN A 131 -2.20 -21.47 12.57
C ASN A 131 -1.36 -21.63 13.86
N LYS A 132 -1.15 -20.54 14.63
CA LYS A 132 -0.40 -20.46 15.89
C LYS A 132 1.07 -20.84 15.73
N ASP A 133 1.67 -20.48 14.60
CA ASP A 133 3.08 -20.72 14.31
C ASP A 133 4.00 -19.62 14.89
N GLY A 134 3.41 -18.57 15.47
CA GLY A 134 4.15 -17.46 16.07
C GLY A 134 4.58 -16.40 15.05
N LYS A 135 4.01 -16.42 13.85
CA LYS A 135 4.15 -15.41 12.80
C LYS A 135 2.80 -15.17 12.15
N VAL A 136 2.68 -14.08 11.40
CA VAL A 136 1.48 -13.80 10.60
C VAL A 136 1.86 -13.88 9.14
N SER A 137 1.28 -14.84 8.42
CA SER A 137 1.45 -14.93 6.98
C SER A 137 0.70 -13.82 6.23
N ILE A 138 1.11 -13.54 4.99
CA ILE A 138 0.42 -12.58 4.11
C ILE A 138 -1.07 -12.95 3.98
N ASP A 139 -1.38 -14.23 3.80
CA ASP A 139 -2.76 -14.68 3.64
C ASP A 139 -3.58 -14.50 4.92
N GLU A 140 -3.01 -14.80 6.09
CA GLU A 140 -3.66 -14.55 7.39
C GLU A 140 -3.98 -13.07 7.60
N ALA A 141 -3.04 -12.18 7.30
CA ALA A 141 -3.27 -10.75 7.43
C ALA A 141 -4.32 -10.22 6.45
N VAL A 142 -4.30 -10.72 5.21
CA VAL A 142 -5.27 -10.34 4.17
C VAL A 142 -6.68 -10.83 4.54
N GLU A 143 -6.81 -12.03 5.09
CA GLU A 143 -8.09 -12.53 5.60
C GLU A 143 -8.56 -11.76 6.82
N TRP A 144 -7.68 -11.47 7.78
CA TRP A 144 -8.01 -10.67 8.96
C TRP A 144 -8.52 -9.29 8.55
N ILE A 145 -7.87 -8.62 7.60
CA ILE A 145 -8.32 -7.32 7.08
C ILE A 145 -9.68 -7.44 6.39
N GLY A 146 -9.87 -8.44 5.52
CA GLY A 146 -11.16 -8.66 4.86
C GLY A 146 -12.33 -8.86 5.83
N GLN A 147 -12.08 -9.40 7.03
CA GLN A 147 -13.09 -9.60 8.06
C GLN A 147 -13.34 -8.34 8.91
N ASN A 148 -12.33 -7.47 9.05
CA ASN A 148 -12.33 -6.33 9.96
C ASN A 148 -12.56 -4.98 9.26
N VAL A 149 -12.46 -4.92 7.93
CA VAL A 149 -12.86 -3.75 7.14
C VAL A 149 -14.38 -3.57 7.24
N PRO A 150 -14.88 -2.37 7.60
CA PRO A 150 -16.31 -2.09 7.61
C PRO A 150 -16.93 -2.29 6.22
N LYS A 151 -18.06 -2.99 6.16
CA LYS A 151 -18.83 -3.24 4.93
C LYS A 151 -19.60 -2.00 4.45
#